data_AF-A0A927J902-F1
#
_entry.id   AF-A0A927J902-F1
#
_cell.length_a   1.000
_cell.length_b   1.000
_cell.length_c   1.000
_cell.angle_alpha   90.00
_cell.angle_beta   90.00
_cell.angle_gamma   90.00
#
_symmetry.space_group_name_H-M   'P 1'
#
loop_
_entity.id
_entity.type
_entity.pdbx_description
1 polymer ?
#
loop_
_entity_poly.entity_id
_entity_poly.type
_entity_poly.pdbx_seq_one_letter_code
_entity_poly.pdbx_strand_id
1 'polypeptide(L)' 'MMKENIYTLFVGFRKLGESKSILEAKEFAKSSNLAGAFNLIGKNYSDSWYVFKSEVKNNEN' A
#
# COMPACT_ATOMS: atom_id res chain seq x y z
N MET A 1 15.89 -14.15 17.87
CA MET A 1 15.48 -13.09 16.92
C MET A 1 14.02 -13.31 16.56
N MET A 2 13.12 -12.38 16.93
CA MET A 2 11.78 -12.40 16.33
C MET A 2 11.94 -12.00 14.86
N LYS A 3 11.47 -12.85 13.95
CA LYS A 3 11.43 -12.52 12.52
C LYS A 3 10.52 -11.30 12.39
N GLU A 4 11.07 -10.14 12.03
CA GLU A 4 10.27 -8.92 11.89
C GLU A 4 9.15 -9.18 10.88
N ASN A 5 7.92 -8.80 11.25
CA ASN A 5 6.79 -8.90 10.34
C ASN A 5 6.90 -7.77 9.32
N ILE A 6 7.47 -8.10 8.17
CA ILE A 6 7.52 -7.20 7.01
C ILE A 6 6.19 -7.27 6.28
N TYR A 7 5.63 -6.11 5.96
CA TYR A 7 4.45 -5.95 5.13
C TYR A 7 4.87 -5.35 3.79
N THR A 8 4.57 -6.05 2.70
CA THR A 8 4.86 -5.60 1.33
C THR A 8 3.61 -4.98 0.73
N LEU A 9 3.72 -3.72 0.30
CA LEU A 9 2.66 -2.98 -0.36
C LEU A 9 2.77 -3.11 -1.87
N PHE A 10 1.65 -3.35 -2.54
CA PHE A 10 1.53 -3.38 -3.99
C PHE A 10 0.40 -2.47 -4.46
N VAL A 11 0.48 -2.03 -5.72
CA VAL A 11 -0.66 -1.54 -6.51
C VAL A 11 -0.72 -2.32 -7.83
N GLY A 12 -1.82 -3.02 -8.07
CA GLY A 12 -1.88 -4.10 -9.07
C GLY A 12 -0.76 -5.10 -8.81
N PHE A 13 0.10 -5.33 -9.81
CA PHE A 13 1.27 -6.21 -9.71
C PHE A 13 2.56 -5.47 -9.34
N ARG A 14 2.53 -4.13 -9.21
CA ARG A 14 3.71 -3.32 -8.93
C ARG A 14 3.96 -3.25 -7.42
N LYS A 15 5.12 -3.72 -6.98
CA LYS A 15 5.60 -3.51 -5.60
C LYS A 15 5.89 -2.03 -5.38
N LEU A 16 5.34 -1.47 -4.31
CA LEU A 16 5.53 -0.09 -3.90
C LEU A 16 6.58 0.06 -2.80
N GLY A 17 6.68 -0.92 -1.90
CA GLY A 17 7.66 -0.89 -0.82
C GLY A 17 7.42 -1.97 0.22
N GLU A 18 8.27 -1.97 1.23
CA GLU A 18 8.18 -2.80 2.43
C GLU A 18 8.16 -1.90 3.66
N SER A 19 7.36 -2.26 4.66
CA SER A 19 7.31 -1.57 5.95
C SER A 19 7.23 -2.58 7.09
N LYS A 20 7.70 -2.17 8.27
CA LYS A 20 7.54 -2.93 9.52
C LYS A 20 6.18 -2.70 10.18
N SER A 21 5.36 -1.78 9.65
CA SER A 21 4.08 -1.36 10.21
C SER A 21 2.98 -1.31 9.14
N ILE A 22 1.83 -1.90 9.45
CA ILE A 22 0.63 -1.80 8.60
C ILE A 22 0.22 -0.33 8.43
N LEU A 23 0.32 0.47 9.50
CA LEU A 23 -0.08 1.88 9.48
C LEU A 23 0.79 2.68 8.51
N GLU A 24 2.11 2.54 8.59
CA GLU A 24 3.06 3.23 7.71
C GLU A 24 2.82 2.84 6.24
N ALA A 25 2.59 1.56 5.95
CA ALA A 25 2.28 1.11 4.59
C ALA A 25 0.99 1.74 4.06
N LYS A 26 -0.05 1.88 4.90
CA LYS A 26 -1.32 2.51 4.50
C LYS A 26 -1.20 4.02 4.34
N GLU A 27 -0.44 4.69 5.19
CA GLU A 27 -0.13 6.12 5.05
C GLU A 27 0.63 6.40 3.75
N PHE A 28 1.61 5.54 3.42
CA PHE A 28 2.31 5.60 2.15
C PHE A 28 1.37 5.39 0.95
N ALA A 29 0.49 4.39 1.01
CA ALA A 29 -0.49 4.15 -0.05
C ALA A 29 -1.38 5.39 -0.28
N LYS A 30 -1.85 6.01 0.81
CA LYS A 30 -2.68 7.23 0.77
C LYS A 30 -1.93 8.43 0.19
N SER A 31 -0.65 8.60 0.49
CA SER A 31 0.17 9.72 0.00
C SER A 31 0.73 9.50 -1.41
N SER A 32 0.69 8.26 -1.93
CA SER A 32 1.26 7.89 -3.24
C SER A 32 0.58 8.54 -4.45
N ASN A 33 -0.65 9.06 -4.29
CA ASN A 33 -1.49 9.59 -5.37
C ASN A 33 -1.66 8.59 -6.53
N LEU A 34 -1.73 7.29 -6.23
CA LEU A 34 -1.97 6.21 -7.19
C LEU A 34 -3.40 5.69 -7.06
N ALA A 35 -4.00 5.38 -8.21
CA ALA A 35 -5.26 4.63 -8.30
C ALA A 35 -4.97 3.16 -8.63
N GLY A 36 -5.90 2.28 -8.24
CA GLY A 36 -5.86 0.86 -8.55
C GLY A 36 -6.07 -0.03 -7.34
N ALA A 37 -5.90 -1.34 -7.55
CA ALA A 37 -6.03 -2.35 -6.51
C ALA A 37 -4.76 -2.39 -5.64
N PHE A 38 -4.85 -1.89 -4.42
CA PHE A 38 -3.79 -2.01 -3.43
C PHE A 38 -3.87 -3.35 -2.72
N ASN A 39 -2.70 -3.93 -2.43
CA ASN A 39 -2.57 -5.13 -1.62
C ASN A 39 -1.44 -4.94 -0.61
N LEU A 40 -1.69 -5.30 0.65
CA LEU A 40 -0.71 -5.30 1.72
C LEU A 40 -0.57 -6.73 2.25
N ILE A 41 0.60 -7.32 2.05
CA ILE A 41 0.85 -8.74 2.34
C ILE A 41 1.96 -8.85 3.37
N GLY A 42 1.70 -9.52 4.49
CA GLY A 42 2.68 -9.82 5.53
C GLY A 42 2.51 -11.24 6.06
N LYS A 43 3.29 -11.59 7.09
CA LYS A 43 3.20 -12.90 7.72
C LYS A 43 1.83 -13.04 8.41
N ASN A 44 1.00 -13.97 7.93
CA ASN A 44 -0.36 -14.23 8.41
C ASN A 44 -1.28 -12.98 8.34
N TYR A 45 -0.98 -12.04 7.44
CA TYR A 45 -1.77 -10.84 7.24
C TYR A 45 -1.90 -10.55 5.75
N SER A 46 -3.13 -10.28 5.31
CA SER A 46 -3.43 -9.81 3.96
C SER A 46 -4.57 -8.81 4.02
N ASP A 47 -4.42 -7.67 3.35
CA ASP A 47 -5.46 -6.67 3.19
C ASP A 47 -5.42 -6.13 1.77
N SER A 48 -6.60 -5.83 1.21
CA SER A 48 -6.75 -5.38 -0.17
C SER A 48 -7.87 -4.36 -0.27
N TRP A 49 -7.62 -3.27 -1.01
CA TRP A 49 -8.60 -2.23 -1.26
C TRP A 49 -8.40 -1.60 -2.63
N TYR A 50 -9.45 -1.01 -3.20
CA TYR A 50 -9.36 -0.33 -4.49
C TYR A 50 -9.45 1.18 -4.29
N VAL A 51 -8.56 1.93 -4.94
CA VAL A 51 -8.64 3.40 -5.03
C VAL A 51 -9.07 3.77 -6.43
N PHE A 52 -10.21 4.43 -6.57
CA PHE A 52 -10.72 4.90 -7.84
C PHE A 52 -9.92 6.12 -8.32
N LYS A 53 -9.79 6.26 -9.64
CA LYS A 53 -9.12 7.41 -10.25
C LYS A 53 -9.75 8.75 -9.85
N SER A 54 -11.05 8.78 -9.59
CA SER A 54 -11.77 9.97 -9.11
C SER A 54 -11.38 10.40 -7.69
N GLU A 55 -10.80 9.51 -6.89
CA GLU A 55 -10.36 9.81 -5.51
C GLU A 55 -8.92 10.33 -5.45
N VAL A 56 -8.15 10.11 -6.53
CA VAL A 56 -6.80 10.62 -6.67
C VAL A 56 -6.90 12.09 -7.05
N LYS A 57 -6.25 12.96 -6.27
CA LYS A 57 -6.22 14.38 -6.59
C LYS A 57 -5.40 14.59 -7.86
N ASN A 58 -6.01 15.22 -8.86
CA ASN A 58 -5.26 15.81 -9.95
C ASN A 58 -4.45 16.97 -9.36
N ASN A 59 -3.20 16.72 -8.99
CA ASN A 59 -2.21 17.78 -8.84
C ASN A 59 -1.80 18.22 -10.26
N GLU A 60 -2.75 18.81 -10.99
CA GLU A 60 -2.44 19.61 -12.17
C GLU A 60 -1.93 20.96 -11.66
N ASN A 61 -0.61 21.09 -11.63
CA ASN A 61 0.10 22.37 -11.52
C ASN A 61 0.47 22.83 -12.93
#